data_AF-A0A9P0H836-F1
#
_entry.id   AF-A0A9P0H836-F1
#
_cell.length_a   1.000
_cell.length_b   1.000
_cell.length_c   1.000
_cell.angle_alpha   90.00
_cell.angle_beta   90.00
_cell.angle_gamma   90.00
#
_symmetry.space_group_name_H-M   'P 1'
#
loop_
_entity.id
_entity.type
_entity.pdbx_description
1 polymer ?
#
loop_
_entity_poly.entity_id
_entity_poly.type
_entity_poly.pdbx_seq_one_letter_code
_entity_poly.pdbx_strand_id
1 'polypeptide(L)'
;MVGRIVFILSNIFYVLNQKTITTMVNITFKILALVCFLQVCAGAKKWEELSVRFDVLKSLGFHRIPKSTSDRLINDYVKVEPEEGFKLPVDFYCHPNDPRACFMFDKRGNVVGIQTSFLKADMAKVNPVDYNYTAVLPNYQETNFFGIPAWSFRAYITNPEKLTENGRVSNGEIGDGLWTYINGELVEIPRIMPQGDRFGDFYKQGCMHSMGQHFFYKVHKQATCKELFALFPMYEDGYLVGYGLATPGTGSAGRRRNWYEHPPKLALSIITPNRPQCLDRLVDKYGLTSMHVYFVRRPWDISCTIIGKVIGGVTGWIPF
;
A
#
# COMPACT_ATOMS: atom_id res chain seq x y z
N MET A 1 66.53 -25.23 -36.70
CA MET A 1 66.18 -24.89 -35.29
C MET A 1 64.94 -24.00 -35.12
N VAL A 2 64.27 -23.54 -36.19
CA VAL A 2 63.16 -22.57 -36.09
C VAL A 2 61.75 -23.23 -36.06
N GLY A 3 61.58 -24.42 -36.63
CA GLY A 3 60.26 -25.09 -36.72
C GLY A 3 59.75 -25.76 -35.42
N ARG A 4 60.63 -26.10 -34.47
CA ARG A 4 60.22 -26.76 -33.21
C ARG A 4 59.70 -25.79 -32.14
N ILE A 5 60.05 -24.50 -32.23
CA ILE A 5 59.64 -23.48 -31.24
C ILE A 5 58.21 -22.97 -31.53
N VAL A 6 57.83 -22.89 -32.81
CA VAL A 6 56.49 -22.43 -33.24
C VAL A 6 55.39 -23.44 -32.83
N PHE A 7 55.68 -24.74 -32.88
CA PHE A 7 54.71 -25.80 -32.53
C PHE A 7 54.46 -25.93 -31.02
N ILE A 8 55.42 -25.52 -30.18
CA ILE A 8 55.27 -25.53 -28.72
C ILE A 8 54.49 -24.30 -28.26
N LEU A 9 54.74 -23.14 -28.87
CA LEU A 9 54.01 -21.90 -28.55
C LEU A 9 52.53 -21.97 -28.97
N SER A 10 52.20 -22.57 -30.12
CA SER A 10 50.80 -22.71 -30.56
C SER A 10 49.97 -23.62 -29.64
N ASN A 11 50.55 -24.72 -29.13
CA ASN A 11 49.90 -25.61 -28.18
C ASN A 11 49.73 -24.99 -26.79
N ILE A 12 50.71 -24.20 -26.32
CA ILE A 12 50.62 -23.48 -25.04
C ILE A 12 49.51 -22.42 -25.09
N PHE A 13 49.41 -21.66 -26.18
CA PHE A 13 48.33 -20.67 -26.36
C PHE A 13 46.94 -21.32 -26.45
N TYR A 14 46.82 -22.48 -27.10
CA TYR A 14 45.53 -23.19 -27.21
C TYR A 14 45.07 -23.77 -25.87
N VAL A 15 45.99 -24.35 -25.09
CA VAL A 15 45.69 -24.93 -23.76
C VAL A 15 45.44 -23.85 -22.70
N LEU A 16 46.15 -22.72 -22.75
CA LEU A 16 45.86 -21.56 -21.89
C LEU A 16 44.48 -20.99 -22.19
N ASN A 17 44.11 -20.84 -23.46
CA ASN A 17 42.81 -20.32 -23.86
C ASN A 17 41.66 -21.24 -23.42
N GLN A 18 41.80 -22.56 -23.57
CA GLN A 18 40.81 -23.53 -23.07
C GLN A 18 40.66 -23.51 -21.54
N LYS A 19 41.76 -23.41 -20.77
CA LYS A 19 41.66 -23.31 -19.31
C LYS A 19 40.98 -22.02 -18.87
N THR A 20 41.33 -20.88 -19.47
CA THR A 20 40.72 -19.58 -19.14
C THR A 20 39.24 -19.54 -19.50
N ILE A 21 38.84 -20.09 -20.65
CA ILE A 21 37.43 -20.21 -21.04
C ILE A 21 36.68 -21.14 -20.07
N THR A 22 37.25 -22.29 -19.71
CA THR A 22 36.61 -23.23 -18.78
C THR A 22 36.46 -22.64 -17.37
N THR A 23 37.47 -21.89 -16.90
CA THR A 23 37.41 -21.15 -15.62
C THR A 23 36.39 -20.01 -15.69
N MET A 24 36.32 -19.24 -16.78
CA MET A 24 35.30 -18.21 -16.96
C MET A 24 33.89 -18.80 -17.00
N VAL A 25 33.65 -19.86 -17.76
CA VAL A 25 32.34 -20.54 -17.81
C VAL A 25 31.94 -21.09 -16.44
N ASN A 26 32.87 -21.67 -15.68
CA ASN A 26 32.60 -22.13 -14.30
C ASN A 26 32.29 -20.97 -13.33
N ILE A 27 32.98 -19.83 -13.46
CA ILE A 27 32.71 -18.64 -12.65
C ILE A 27 31.34 -18.05 -13.05
N THR A 28 31.02 -17.96 -14.34
CA THR A 28 29.72 -17.50 -14.81
C THR A 28 28.59 -18.43 -14.36
N PHE A 29 28.76 -19.76 -14.43
CA PHE A 29 27.78 -20.71 -13.90
C PHE A 29 27.62 -20.61 -12.38
N LYS A 30 28.70 -20.40 -11.62
CA LYS A 30 28.64 -20.20 -10.17
C LYS A 30 27.98 -18.88 -9.79
N ILE A 31 28.22 -17.80 -10.53
CA ILE A 31 27.56 -16.51 -10.35
C ILE A 31 26.08 -16.62 -10.71
N LEU A 32 25.74 -17.27 -11.83
CA LEU A 32 24.36 -17.48 -12.25
C LEU A 32 23.60 -18.38 -11.24
N ALA A 33 24.24 -19.44 -10.75
CA ALA A 33 23.69 -20.29 -9.69
C ALA A 33 23.53 -19.52 -8.37
N LEU A 34 24.45 -18.62 -8.00
CA LEU A 34 24.32 -17.76 -6.83
C LEU A 34 23.17 -16.75 -7.00
N VAL A 35 22.99 -16.16 -8.19
CA VAL A 35 21.87 -15.26 -8.51
C VAL A 35 20.54 -16.02 -8.51
N CYS A 36 20.50 -17.24 -9.05
CA CYS A 36 19.32 -18.09 -8.99
C CYS A 36 19.01 -18.57 -7.55
N PHE A 37 20.01 -18.89 -6.73
CA PHE A 37 19.80 -19.25 -5.33
C PHE A 37 19.36 -18.04 -4.48
N LEU A 38 19.83 -16.83 -4.78
CA LEU A 38 19.38 -15.60 -4.14
C LEU A 38 17.95 -15.19 -4.57
N GLN A 39 17.49 -15.61 -5.75
CA GLN A 39 16.11 -15.36 -6.21
C GLN A 39 15.06 -16.32 -5.62
N VAL A 40 15.46 -17.50 -5.10
CA VAL A 40 14.52 -18.53 -4.62
C VAL A 40 14.13 -18.38 -3.14
N CYS A 41 14.75 -17.46 -2.40
CA CYS A 41 14.39 -17.16 -1.00
C CYS A 41 13.71 -15.80 -0.82
N ALA A 42 12.97 -15.30 -1.82
CA ALA A 42 12.00 -14.24 -1.59
C ALA A 42 10.78 -14.84 -0.88
N GLY A 43 10.90 -15.10 0.42
CA GLY A 43 9.75 -15.42 1.27
C GLY A 43 8.72 -14.29 1.20
N ALA A 44 7.48 -14.59 1.58
CA ALA A 44 6.42 -13.59 1.62
C ALA A 44 6.87 -12.33 2.39
N LYS A 45 6.61 -11.14 1.84
CA LYS A 45 6.88 -9.88 2.53
C LYS A 45 6.06 -9.83 3.82
N LYS A 46 6.77 -9.90 4.94
CA LYS A 46 6.18 -9.80 6.28
C LYS A 46 5.57 -8.42 6.49
N TRP A 47 4.43 -8.40 7.15
CA TRP A 47 3.80 -7.17 7.62
C TRP A 47 4.34 -6.83 9.01
N GLU A 48 5.36 -5.99 9.07
CA GLU A 48 6.11 -5.72 10.31
C GLU A 48 5.78 -4.35 10.93
N GLU A 49 5.27 -3.42 10.13
CA GLU A 49 5.07 -2.01 10.50
C GLU A 49 3.78 -1.49 9.89
N LEU A 50 3.10 -0.58 10.59
CA LEU A 50 1.94 0.12 10.06
C LEU A 50 2.29 1.60 9.91
N SER A 51 2.13 2.14 8.70
CA SER A 51 2.30 3.57 8.45
C SER A 51 1.23 4.10 7.51
N VAL A 52 0.94 5.39 7.63
CA VAL A 52 -0.13 6.07 6.88
C VAL A 52 0.44 7.29 6.19
N ARG A 53 -0.17 7.64 5.06
CA ARG A 53 0.17 8.73 4.15
C ARG A 53 1.44 8.48 3.34
N PHE A 54 1.31 8.65 2.03
CA PHE A 54 2.41 8.82 1.10
C PHE A 54 2.92 10.27 1.11
N ASP A 55 4.22 10.45 0.98
CA ASP A 55 4.82 11.71 0.56
C ASP A 55 6.13 11.41 -0.19
N VAL A 56 6.54 12.29 -1.09
CA VAL A 56 7.82 12.15 -1.80
C VAL A 56 8.98 12.38 -0.83
N LEU A 57 8.79 13.27 0.15
CA LEU A 57 9.75 13.52 1.22
C LEU A 57 9.39 12.64 2.41
N LYS A 58 10.30 11.74 2.79
CA LYS A 58 10.05 10.78 3.87
C LYS A 58 9.71 11.45 5.19
N SER A 59 10.27 12.64 5.44
CA SER A 59 10.03 13.43 6.64
C SER A 59 8.61 13.99 6.76
N LEU A 60 7.86 14.09 5.65
CA LEU A 60 6.51 14.66 5.60
C LEU A 60 5.39 13.60 5.52
N GLY A 61 5.74 12.35 5.19
CA GLY A 61 4.82 11.23 5.05
C GLY A 61 5.18 10.02 5.91
N PHE A 62 4.59 8.88 5.58
CA PHE A 62 4.82 7.56 6.20
C PHE A 62 4.74 7.60 7.73
N HIS A 63 3.68 8.24 8.24
CA HIS A 63 3.42 8.40 9.65
C HIS A 63 3.27 7.03 10.30
N ARG A 64 4.21 6.67 11.18
CA ARG A 64 4.13 5.41 11.93
C ARG A 64 2.94 5.41 12.87
N ILE A 65 2.31 4.25 12.95
CA ILE A 65 1.11 4.01 13.75
C ILE A 65 1.43 2.99 14.85
N PRO A 66 0.88 3.16 16.07
CA PRO A 66 1.00 2.15 17.11
C PRO A 66 0.53 0.77 16.64
N LYS A 67 1.39 -0.25 16.82
CA LYS A 67 1.04 -1.65 16.52
C LYS A 67 0.28 -2.33 17.65
N SER A 68 0.40 -1.77 18.86
CA SER A 68 -0.36 -2.20 20.02
C SER A 68 -0.70 -1.04 20.94
N THR A 69 -1.64 -1.25 21.86
CA THR A 69 -1.95 -0.30 22.94
C THR A 69 -0.84 -0.21 24.00
N SER A 70 0.18 -1.06 23.92
CA SER A 70 1.41 -0.95 24.70
C SER A 70 2.53 -0.17 23.98
N ASP A 71 2.34 0.18 22.71
CA ASP A 71 3.28 1.01 21.95
C ASP A 71 3.23 2.44 22.49
N ARG A 72 4.40 3.05 22.75
CA ARG A 72 4.51 4.44 23.21
C ARG A 72 3.79 5.45 22.30
N LEU A 73 3.65 5.15 21.01
CA LEU A 73 2.94 6.00 20.05
C LEU A 73 1.45 6.15 20.40
N ILE A 74 0.86 5.19 21.13
CA ILE A 74 -0.54 5.25 21.55
C ILE A 74 -0.84 6.46 22.43
N ASN A 75 0.15 7.03 23.11
CA ASN A 75 0.00 8.20 23.98
C ASN A 75 -0.45 9.46 23.21
N ASP A 76 -0.25 9.49 21.90
CA ASP A 76 -0.71 10.58 21.04
C ASP A 76 -2.20 10.45 20.64
N TYR A 77 -2.83 9.34 21.02
CA TYR A 77 -4.19 8.95 20.66
C TYR A 77 -5.10 8.92 21.89
N VAL A 78 -6.39 9.02 21.65
CA VAL A 78 -7.45 8.86 22.64
C VAL A 78 -8.43 7.80 22.18
N LYS A 79 -8.93 7.01 23.13
CA LYS A 79 -10.00 6.05 22.87
C LYS A 79 -11.28 6.81 22.52
N VAL A 80 -12.01 6.32 21.52
CA VAL A 80 -13.31 6.86 21.11
C VAL A 80 -14.34 5.74 21.04
N GLU A 81 -15.60 6.09 21.30
CA GLU A 81 -16.70 5.17 21.16
C GLU A 81 -17.14 5.10 19.68
N PRO A 82 -17.39 3.90 19.14
CA PRO A 82 -17.92 3.74 17.80
C PRO A 82 -19.37 4.20 17.72
N GLU A 83 -19.90 4.25 16.49
CA GLU A 83 -21.32 4.46 16.25
C GLU A 83 -22.21 3.40 16.91
N GLU A 84 -23.45 3.81 17.22
CA GLU A 84 -24.45 2.89 17.79
C GLU A 84 -24.65 1.67 16.89
N GLY A 85 -24.72 0.50 17.51
CA GLY A 85 -24.90 -0.76 16.78
C GLY A 85 -23.63 -1.36 16.19
N PHE A 86 -22.46 -0.75 16.38
CA PHE A 86 -21.18 -1.40 16.09
C PHE A 86 -20.93 -2.60 17.02
N LYS A 87 -20.62 -3.78 16.45
CA LYS A 87 -20.60 -5.06 17.20
C LYS A 87 -19.24 -5.75 17.33
N LEU A 88 -18.20 -5.27 16.66
CA LEU A 88 -16.90 -5.95 16.72
C LEU A 88 -16.25 -5.69 18.09
N PRO A 89 -15.57 -6.68 18.69
CA PRO A 89 -14.93 -6.56 20.00
C PRO A 89 -13.60 -5.81 19.90
N VAL A 90 -13.65 -4.56 19.46
CA VAL A 90 -12.47 -3.70 19.24
C VAL A 90 -12.65 -2.35 19.90
N ASP A 91 -11.54 -1.71 20.22
CA ASP A 91 -11.48 -0.35 20.72
C ASP A 91 -10.91 0.58 19.62
N PHE A 92 -11.54 1.73 19.40
CA PHE A 92 -11.06 2.73 18.45
C PHE A 92 -10.16 3.75 19.13
N TYR A 93 -9.05 4.09 18.49
CA TYR A 93 -8.14 5.15 18.92
C TYR A 93 -7.88 6.13 17.78
N CYS A 94 -8.08 7.42 18.03
CA CYS A 94 -7.86 8.50 17.07
C CYS A 94 -6.95 9.56 17.70
N HIS A 95 -6.37 10.44 16.89
CA HIS A 95 -5.77 11.64 17.47
C HIS A 95 -6.86 12.54 18.10
N PRO A 96 -6.55 13.27 19.20
CA PRO A 96 -7.52 14.14 19.85
C PRO A 96 -8.17 15.12 18.89
N ASN A 97 -9.51 15.08 18.79
CA ASN A 97 -10.33 15.92 17.92
C ASN A 97 -9.99 15.80 16.42
N ASP A 98 -9.48 14.64 15.98
CA ASP A 98 -9.16 14.39 14.57
C ASP A 98 -9.57 12.97 14.16
N PRO A 99 -10.75 12.79 13.55
CA PRO A 99 -11.28 11.48 13.22
C PRO A 99 -10.79 10.93 11.87
N ARG A 100 -9.92 11.68 11.14
CA ARG A 100 -9.52 11.36 9.75
C ARG A 100 -8.82 10.00 9.62
N ALA A 101 -8.04 9.63 10.62
CA ALA A 101 -7.39 8.34 10.72
C ALA A 101 -7.54 7.82 12.16
N CYS A 102 -8.25 6.69 12.29
CA CYS A 102 -8.43 5.99 13.55
C CYS A 102 -8.02 4.54 13.40
N PHE A 103 -7.58 3.93 14.49
CA PHE A 103 -7.03 2.57 14.49
C PHE A 103 -7.84 1.72 15.44
N MET A 104 -8.16 0.51 15.01
CA MET A 104 -8.96 -0.47 15.75
C MET A 104 -8.00 -1.46 16.41
N PHE A 105 -8.14 -1.62 17.72
CA PHE A 105 -7.36 -2.56 18.51
C PHE A 105 -8.25 -3.65 19.09
N ASP A 106 -7.80 -4.90 19.03
CA ASP A 106 -8.50 -5.99 19.73
C ASP A 106 -8.34 -5.87 21.25
N LYS A 107 -8.99 -6.77 21.99
CA LYS A 107 -8.96 -6.78 23.47
C LYS A 107 -7.61 -7.18 24.07
N ARG A 108 -6.68 -7.72 23.29
CA ARG A 108 -5.26 -7.89 23.68
C ARG A 108 -4.42 -6.66 23.37
N GLY A 109 -5.03 -5.66 22.75
CA GLY A 109 -4.37 -4.43 22.37
C GLY A 109 -3.57 -4.55 21.09
N ASN A 110 -3.78 -5.54 20.22
CA ASN A 110 -3.13 -5.56 18.89
C ASN A 110 -3.93 -4.73 17.90
N VAL A 111 -3.26 -4.00 17.00
CA VAL A 111 -3.95 -3.37 15.88
C VAL A 111 -4.56 -4.43 14.96
N VAL A 112 -5.83 -4.27 14.62
CA VAL A 112 -6.60 -5.21 13.77
C VAL A 112 -7.30 -4.53 12.61
N GLY A 113 -7.30 -3.20 12.56
CA GLY A 113 -7.76 -2.49 11.38
C GLY A 113 -7.63 -0.98 11.49
N ILE A 114 -8.02 -0.31 10.40
CA ILE A 114 -7.83 1.11 10.16
C ILE A 114 -9.14 1.70 9.64
N GLN A 115 -9.54 2.82 10.20
CA GLN A 115 -10.63 3.65 9.70
C GLN A 115 -10.05 4.90 9.02
N THR A 116 -10.43 5.08 7.76
CA THR A 116 -10.16 6.27 6.95
C THR A 116 -11.43 7.09 6.86
N SER A 117 -11.42 8.32 7.37
CA SER A 117 -12.60 9.17 7.36
C SER A 117 -12.37 10.38 6.48
N PHE A 118 -13.34 10.77 5.67
CA PHE A 118 -13.39 12.03 4.92
C PHE A 118 -14.45 12.93 5.55
N LEU A 119 -14.05 14.09 6.07
CA LEU A 119 -14.99 14.95 6.79
C LEU A 119 -16.08 15.45 5.83
N LYS A 120 -17.35 15.39 6.26
CA LYS A 120 -18.46 15.85 5.41
C LYS A 120 -18.32 17.33 5.05
N ALA A 121 -17.77 18.14 5.95
CA ALA A 121 -17.50 19.55 5.71
C ALA A 121 -16.48 19.77 4.57
N ASP A 122 -15.42 18.96 4.51
CA ASP A 122 -14.40 19.05 3.46
C ASP A 122 -14.97 18.63 2.09
N MET A 123 -15.89 17.66 2.09
CA MET A 123 -16.50 17.12 0.87
C MET A 123 -17.75 17.90 0.42
N ALA A 124 -18.19 18.91 1.18
CA ALA A 124 -19.46 19.62 0.95
C ALA A 124 -19.56 20.34 -0.41
N LYS A 125 -18.43 20.66 -1.04
CA LYS A 125 -18.38 21.32 -2.36
C LYS A 125 -18.55 20.35 -3.53
N VAL A 126 -18.47 19.04 -3.29
CA VAL A 126 -18.63 18.03 -4.35
C VAL A 126 -20.11 17.92 -4.71
N ASN A 127 -20.45 18.22 -5.96
CA ASN A 127 -21.83 18.16 -6.42
C ASN A 127 -22.30 16.70 -6.56
N PRO A 128 -23.42 16.29 -5.93
CA PRO A 128 -23.99 14.94 -6.04
C PRO A 128 -24.34 14.48 -7.47
N VAL A 129 -24.51 15.41 -8.41
CA VAL A 129 -24.70 15.10 -9.84
C VAL A 129 -23.43 14.52 -10.44
N ASP A 130 -22.26 15.01 -10.02
CA ASP A 130 -20.95 14.60 -10.53
C ASP A 130 -20.39 13.38 -9.75
N TYR A 131 -20.53 13.39 -8.43
CA TYR A 131 -20.12 12.30 -7.53
C TYR A 131 -21.04 12.24 -6.30
N ASN A 132 -21.66 11.10 -6.05
CA ASN A 132 -22.68 10.92 -5.03
C ASN A 132 -22.16 10.08 -3.85
N TYR A 133 -21.73 10.74 -2.77
CA TYR A 133 -21.33 10.08 -1.52
C TYR A 133 -22.42 9.17 -0.93
N THR A 134 -23.69 9.55 -1.06
CA THR A 134 -24.81 8.75 -0.56
C THR A 134 -24.99 7.46 -1.35
N ALA A 135 -24.74 7.47 -2.66
CA ALA A 135 -24.84 6.27 -3.49
C ALA A 135 -23.70 5.27 -3.23
N VAL A 136 -22.53 5.75 -2.82
CA VAL A 136 -21.39 4.90 -2.42
C VAL A 136 -21.41 4.50 -0.95
N LEU A 137 -22.47 4.86 -0.19
CA LEU A 137 -22.64 4.47 1.21
C LEU A 137 -22.52 2.97 1.48
N PRO A 138 -22.89 2.04 0.59
CA PRO A 138 -22.62 0.62 0.85
C PRO A 138 -21.13 0.28 1.05
N ASN A 139 -20.22 1.19 0.68
CA ASN A 139 -18.77 1.09 0.87
C ASN A 139 -18.21 2.04 1.95
N TYR A 140 -19.04 2.94 2.47
CA TYR A 140 -18.70 3.88 3.55
C TYR A 140 -19.61 3.64 4.77
N GLN A 141 -19.29 4.28 5.87
CA GLN A 141 -20.09 4.33 7.08
C GLN A 141 -20.17 5.79 7.52
N GLU A 142 -21.33 6.23 7.97
CA GLU A 142 -21.42 7.54 8.60
C GLU A 142 -20.89 7.44 10.03
N THR A 143 -19.91 8.28 10.37
CA THR A 143 -19.34 8.33 11.73
C THR A 143 -19.38 9.75 12.27
N ASN A 144 -19.44 9.90 13.59
CA ASN A 144 -19.49 11.19 14.26
C ASN A 144 -18.51 11.28 15.45
N PHE A 145 -17.28 10.83 15.25
CA PHE A 145 -16.26 10.87 16.30
C PHE A 145 -15.94 12.32 16.66
N PHE A 146 -15.91 12.62 17.95
CA PHE A 146 -15.75 13.98 18.50
C PHE A 146 -16.85 14.97 18.06
N GLY A 147 -18.02 14.50 17.64
CA GLY A 147 -19.07 15.35 17.08
C GLY A 147 -18.74 15.89 15.68
N ILE A 148 -17.77 15.27 14.99
CA ILE A 148 -17.36 15.66 13.64
C ILE A 148 -17.89 14.61 12.64
N PRO A 149 -18.88 14.96 11.80
CA PRO A 149 -19.47 14.02 10.85
C PRO A 149 -18.52 13.74 9.68
N ALA A 150 -18.38 12.45 9.34
CA ALA A 150 -17.50 11.99 8.26
C ALA A 150 -18.08 10.79 7.50
N TRP A 151 -17.62 10.65 6.25
CA TRP A 151 -17.75 9.42 5.45
C TRP A 151 -16.55 8.54 5.73
N SER A 152 -16.75 7.37 6.34
CA SER A 152 -15.69 6.53 6.85
C SER A 152 -15.61 5.18 6.17
N PHE A 153 -14.40 4.79 5.81
CA PHE A 153 -14.07 3.48 5.26
C PHE A 153 -13.27 2.68 6.30
N ARG A 154 -13.49 1.37 6.39
CA ARG A 154 -12.78 0.48 7.30
C ARG A 154 -12.13 -0.66 6.54
N ALA A 155 -10.82 -0.82 6.74
CA ALA A 155 -10.09 -2.00 6.34
C ALA A 155 -9.57 -2.73 7.59
N TYR A 156 -9.57 -4.05 7.53
CA TYR A 156 -9.17 -4.91 8.63
C TYR A 156 -7.96 -5.72 8.21
N ILE A 157 -6.92 -5.71 9.04
CA ILE A 157 -5.73 -6.53 8.83
C ILE A 157 -5.82 -7.89 9.55
N THR A 158 -6.94 -8.13 10.21
CA THR A 158 -7.36 -9.41 10.79
C THR A 158 -8.80 -9.64 10.35
N ASN A 159 -9.19 -10.88 10.03
CA ASN A 159 -10.55 -11.14 9.56
C ASN A 159 -11.58 -10.70 10.63
N PRO A 160 -12.45 -9.72 10.33
CA PRO A 160 -13.35 -9.14 11.33
C PRO A 160 -14.38 -10.14 11.86
N GLU A 161 -14.79 -11.14 11.08
CA GLU A 161 -15.74 -12.18 11.49
C GLU A 161 -15.14 -13.21 12.45
N LYS A 162 -13.81 -13.24 12.58
CA LYS A 162 -13.07 -14.12 13.49
C LYS A 162 -12.59 -13.41 14.75
N LEU A 163 -12.86 -12.11 14.90
CA LEU A 163 -12.49 -11.36 16.09
C LEU A 163 -13.35 -11.82 17.28
N THR A 164 -12.70 -11.99 18.43
CA THR A 164 -13.34 -12.39 19.68
C THR A 164 -12.84 -11.52 20.82
N GLU A 165 -13.52 -11.56 21.96
CA GLU A 165 -13.08 -10.90 23.21
C GLU A 165 -11.72 -11.39 23.70
N ASN A 166 -11.23 -12.54 23.21
CA ASN A 166 -9.90 -13.02 23.55
C ASN A 166 -8.80 -12.29 22.79
N GLY A 167 -9.10 -11.54 21.72
CA GLY A 167 -8.11 -10.92 20.83
C GLY A 167 -7.24 -11.92 20.06
N ARG A 168 -6.43 -11.40 19.14
CA ARG A 168 -5.49 -12.16 18.30
C ARG A 168 -4.23 -12.53 19.09
N VAL A 169 -3.73 -13.73 18.86
CA VAL A 169 -2.37 -14.11 19.26
C VAL A 169 -1.40 -13.58 18.20
N SER A 170 -0.44 -12.74 18.59
CA SER A 170 0.56 -12.25 17.65
C SER A 170 1.42 -13.40 17.12
N ASN A 171 1.57 -13.46 15.79
CA ASN A 171 2.40 -14.40 15.05
C ASN A 171 3.70 -13.76 14.51
N GLY A 172 4.03 -12.55 14.99
CA GLY A 172 5.18 -11.78 14.51
C GLY A 172 4.90 -10.88 13.31
N GLU A 173 3.70 -10.93 12.73
CA GLU A 173 3.20 -9.92 11.77
C GLU A 173 2.12 -9.05 12.43
N ILE A 174 1.85 -7.85 11.91
CA ILE A 174 0.80 -6.95 12.44
C ILE A 174 -0.62 -7.43 12.13
N GLY A 175 -0.79 -8.30 11.14
CA GLY A 175 -2.07 -8.83 10.71
C GLY A 175 -1.90 -10.10 9.88
N ASP A 176 -3.02 -10.75 9.58
CA ASP A 176 -3.07 -12.07 8.93
C ASP A 176 -3.44 -11.97 7.43
N GLY A 177 -4.02 -10.85 7.00
CA GLY A 177 -4.49 -10.58 5.64
C GLY A 177 -5.18 -9.23 5.58
N LEU A 178 -5.81 -8.85 4.46
CA LEU A 178 -6.53 -7.58 4.34
C LEU A 178 -7.98 -7.87 3.95
N TRP A 179 -8.93 -7.43 4.76
CA TRP A 179 -10.36 -7.54 4.49
C TRP A 179 -11.03 -6.17 4.49
N THR A 180 -12.06 -6.02 3.67
CA THR A 180 -12.92 -4.85 3.66
C THR A 180 -14.33 -5.23 3.27
N TYR A 181 -15.32 -4.47 3.74
CA TYR A 181 -16.67 -4.59 3.21
C TYR A 181 -16.78 -3.77 1.92
N ILE A 182 -17.27 -4.39 0.86
CA ILE A 182 -17.58 -3.75 -0.41
C ILE A 182 -19.01 -4.12 -0.75
N ASN A 183 -19.89 -3.12 -0.85
CA ASN A 183 -21.33 -3.29 -1.05
C ASN A 183 -21.97 -4.25 -0.01
N GLY A 184 -21.51 -4.19 1.24
CA GLY A 184 -21.99 -5.06 2.33
C GLY A 184 -21.38 -6.46 2.37
N GLU A 185 -20.60 -6.87 1.37
CA GLU A 185 -19.92 -8.18 1.36
C GLU A 185 -18.49 -8.06 1.88
N LEU A 186 -18.08 -9.01 2.73
CA LEU A 186 -16.70 -9.08 3.21
C LEU A 186 -15.80 -9.63 2.10
N VAL A 187 -14.89 -8.80 1.61
CA VAL A 187 -13.93 -9.15 0.56
C VAL A 187 -12.53 -9.26 1.16
N GLU A 188 -11.87 -10.40 0.93
CA GLU A 188 -10.45 -10.57 1.20
C GLU A 188 -9.63 -10.09 -0.01
N ILE A 189 -8.66 -9.22 0.26
CA ILE A 189 -7.66 -8.80 -0.73
C ILE A 189 -6.52 -9.83 -0.71
N PRO A 190 -6.17 -10.43 -1.86
CA PRO A 190 -5.11 -11.42 -1.94
C PRO A 190 -3.77 -10.90 -1.41
N ARG A 191 -3.13 -11.67 -0.52
CA ARG A 191 -1.75 -11.39 -0.07
C ARG A 191 -0.71 -11.55 -1.20
N ILE A 192 -1.01 -12.43 -2.16
CA ILE A 192 -0.20 -12.65 -3.35
C ILE A 192 -0.85 -11.92 -4.52
N MET A 193 -0.04 -11.16 -5.26
CA MET A 193 -0.50 -10.46 -6.45
C MET A 193 -1.06 -11.47 -7.44
N PRO A 194 -2.31 -11.31 -7.89
CA PRO A 194 -2.91 -12.23 -8.84
C PRO A 194 -2.22 -12.14 -10.19
N GLN A 195 -2.26 -13.25 -10.93
CA GLN A 195 -1.76 -13.30 -12.29
C GLN A 195 -2.72 -12.57 -13.23
N GLY A 196 -2.17 -11.74 -14.11
CA GLY A 196 -2.93 -10.95 -15.09
C GLY A 196 -3.26 -9.52 -14.65
N ASP A 197 -4.23 -8.93 -15.34
CA ASP A 197 -4.56 -7.50 -15.23
C ASP A 197 -5.78 -7.22 -14.36
N ARG A 198 -6.33 -8.22 -13.67
CA ARG A 198 -7.44 -8.05 -12.73
C ARG A 198 -7.60 -9.20 -11.75
N PHE A 199 -8.28 -8.94 -10.64
CA PHE A 199 -8.87 -9.96 -9.78
C PHE A 199 -10.21 -9.47 -9.24
N GLY A 200 -11.26 -10.28 -9.39
CA GLY A 200 -12.63 -9.79 -9.19
C GLY A 200 -12.86 -8.49 -9.98
N ASP A 201 -13.29 -7.46 -9.27
CA ASP A 201 -13.53 -6.11 -9.81
C ASP A 201 -12.36 -5.13 -9.62
N PHE A 202 -11.20 -5.62 -9.19
CA PHE A 202 -9.98 -4.82 -9.08
C PHE A 202 -9.16 -4.93 -10.36
N TYR A 203 -8.96 -3.78 -11.04
CA TYR A 203 -8.22 -3.69 -12.29
C TYR A 203 -6.80 -3.22 -12.02
N LYS A 204 -5.81 -3.90 -12.62
CA LYS A 204 -4.41 -3.51 -12.57
C LYS A 204 -4.24 -2.15 -13.27
N GLN A 205 -3.54 -1.25 -12.59
CA GLN A 205 -3.28 0.09 -13.06
C GLN A 205 -1.77 0.34 -13.10
N GLY A 206 -1.35 1.55 -12.80
CA GLY A 206 0.06 1.90 -12.83
C GLY A 206 0.83 1.43 -11.61
N CYS A 207 2.15 1.46 -11.75
CA CYS A 207 3.04 1.42 -10.62
C CYS A 207 3.74 2.77 -10.43
N MET A 208 3.89 3.17 -9.17
CA MET A 208 4.71 4.31 -8.76
C MET A 208 5.69 3.90 -7.66
N HIS A 209 6.90 4.46 -7.70
CA HIS A 209 7.89 4.28 -6.64
C HIS A 209 7.32 4.74 -5.29
N SER A 210 7.65 4.02 -4.22
CA SER A 210 7.16 4.27 -2.85
C SER A 210 5.65 4.09 -2.65
N MET A 211 4.95 3.58 -3.66
CA MET A 211 3.53 3.18 -3.58
C MET A 211 3.37 1.70 -3.96
N GLY A 212 3.96 1.30 -5.09
CA GLY A 212 3.88 -0.06 -5.63
C GLY A 212 2.94 -0.17 -6.83
N GLN A 213 2.68 -1.40 -7.24
CA GLN A 213 1.75 -1.75 -8.30
C GLN A 213 0.31 -1.62 -7.78
N HIS A 214 -0.46 -0.69 -8.34
CA HIS A 214 -1.84 -0.46 -7.93
C HIS A 214 -2.80 -1.39 -8.65
N PHE A 215 -3.82 -1.84 -7.93
CA PHE A 215 -5.05 -2.38 -8.49
C PHE A 215 -6.22 -1.58 -7.94
N PHE A 216 -7.05 -0.98 -8.78
CA PHE A 216 -8.17 -0.15 -8.34
C PHE A 216 -9.50 -0.84 -8.55
N TYR A 217 -10.40 -0.76 -7.56
CA TYR A 217 -11.76 -1.28 -7.65
C TYR A 217 -12.58 -0.49 -8.69
N LYS A 218 -13.06 -1.20 -9.73
CA LYS A 218 -13.90 -0.68 -10.83
C LYS A 218 -13.38 0.59 -11.53
N VAL A 219 -12.10 0.89 -11.46
CA VAL A 219 -11.48 1.97 -12.25
C VAL A 219 -11.03 1.41 -13.59
N HIS A 220 -11.77 1.74 -14.65
CA HIS A 220 -11.41 1.44 -16.04
C HIS A 220 -12.01 2.50 -16.98
N LYS A 221 -11.63 2.51 -18.26
CA LYS A 221 -11.96 3.60 -19.21
C LYS A 221 -13.46 3.84 -19.38
N GLN A 222 -14.28 2.81 -19.19
CA GLN A 222 -15.74 2.84 -19.34
C GLN A 222 -16.49 3.02 -18.01
N ALA A 223 -15.78 3.11 -16.89
CA ALA A 223 -16.41 3.29 -15.59
C ALA A 223 -17.11 4.65 -15.48
N THR A 224 -18.21 4.69 -14.73
CA THR A 224 -18.90 5.93 -14.38
C THR A 224 -18.28 6.50 -13.12
N CYS A 225 -18.14 7.83 -13.05
CA CYS A 225 -17.53 8.45 -11.88
C CYS A 225 -18.51 8.77 -10.76
N LYS A 226 -19.82 8.78 -11.04
CA LYS A 226 -20.85 9.17 -10.08
C LYS A 226 -20.80 8.34 -8.79
N GLU A 227 -20.39 7.08 -8.89
CA GLU A 227 -20.40 6.10 -7.80
C GLU A 227 -19.03 5.40 -7.67
N LEU A 228 -17.96 6.08 -8.09
CA LEU A 228 -16.64 5.47 -8.12
C LEU A 228 -16.07 5.29 -6.70
N PHE A 229 -15.96 4.06 -6.24
CA PHE A 229 -15.28 3.74 -4.99
C PHE A 229 -13.81 3.34 -5.26
N ALA A 230 -12.92 4.33 -5.25
CA ALA A 230 -11.51 4.15 -5.64
C ALA A 230 -10.65 3.57 -4.49
N LEU A 231 -11.02 2.40 -3.99
CA LEU A 231 -10.19 1.55 -3.14
C LEU A 231 -9.10 0.89 -3.99
N PHE A 232 -7.86 0.89 -3.49
CA PHE A 232 -6.74 0.28 -4.20
C PHE A 232 -5.77 -0.47 -3.29
N PRO A 233 -5.62 -1.79 -3.44
CA PRO A 233 -4.45 -2.50 -2.91
C PRO A 233 -3.19 -2.26 -3.74
N MET A 234 -2.05 -2.36 -3.06
CA MET A 234 -0.72 -2.09 -3.62
C MET A 234 0.23 -3.27 -3.40
N TYR A 235 0.94 -3.64 -4.46
CA TYR A 235 1.83 -4.80 -4.45
C TYR A 235 3.27 -4.42 -4.77
N GLU A 236 4.21 -5.16 -4.17
CA GLU A 236 5.63 -5.13 -4.48
C GLU A 236 6.15 -6.56 -4.54
N ASP A 237 6.88 -6.91 -5.60
CA ASP A 237 7.43 -8.27 -5.79
C ASP A 237 6.40 -9.39 -5.73
N GLY A 238 5.17 -9.09 -6.13
CA GLY A 238 4.07 -10.04 -6.08
C GLY A 238 3.46 -10.21 -4.69
N TYR A 239 3.79 -9.36 -3.70
CA TYR A 239 3.22 -9.40 -2.36
C TYR A 239 2.49 -8.10 -2.02
N LEU A 240 1.36 -8.22 -1.32
CA LEU A 240 0.57 -7.09 -0.83
C LEU A 240 1.38 -6.32 0.22
N VAL A 241 1.64 -5.04 -0.02
CA VAL A 241 2.46 -4.16 0.85
C VAL A 241 1.66 -3.02 1.47
N GLY A 242 0.42 -2.82 1.03
CA GLY A 242 -0.46 -1.78 1.53
C GLY A 242 -1.76 -1.68 0.74
N TYR A 243 -2.55 -0.67 1.08
CA TYR A 243 -3.71 -0.24 0.32
C TYR A 243 -3.86 1.27 0.44
N GLY A 244 -4.79 1.85 -0.31
CA GLY A 244 -5.27 3.19 -0.06
C GLY A 244 -6.67 3.39 -0.58
N LEU A 245 -7.20 4.57 -0.30
CA LEU A 245 -8.51 5.00 -0.78
C LEU A 245 -8.39 6.41 -1.31
N ALA A 246 -9.08 6.70 -2.41
CA ALA A 246 -9.18 8.04 -2.96
C ALA A 246 -10.64 8.46 -3.16
N THR A 247 -10.92 9.75 -3.02
CA THR A 247 -12.25 10.31 -3.24
C THR A 247 -12.16 11.76 -3.75
N PRO A 248 -13.07 12.18 -4.66
CA PRO A 248 -13.10 13.57 -5.13
C PRO A 248 -13.33 14.56 -3.99
N GLY A 249 -12.68 15.72 -4.03
CA GLY A 249 -12.76 16.71 -2.96
C GLY A 249 -11.39 17.03 -2.38
N THR A 250 -11.36 18.02 -1.49
CA THR A 250 -10.13 18.52 -0.86
C THR A 250 -10.25 18.44 0.65
N GLY A 251 -9.74 17.34 1.21
CA GLY A 251 -9.64 17.11 2.65
C GLY A 251 -8.72 18.13 3.30
N SER A 252 -9.11 18.64 4.47
CA SER A 252 -8.26 19.55 5.24
C SER A 252 -7.28 18.76 6.11
N ALA A 253 -6.13 19.37 6.44
CA ALA A 253 -5.17 18.77 7.36
C ALA A 253 -5.72 18.77 8.80
N GLY A 254 -5.38 17.72 9.57
CA GLY A 254 -5.60 17.70 11.00
C GLY A 254 -4.68 18.69 11.74
N ARG A 255 -5.07 19.10 12.95
CA ARG A 255 -4.31 20.09 13.74
C ARG A 255 -2.89 19.65 14.09
N ARG A 256 -2.70 18.34 14.33
CA ARG A 256 -1.40 17.76 14.72
C ARG A 256 -0.69 17.10 13.54
N ARG A 257 -1.45 16.59 12.57
CA ARG A 257 -0.92 15.78 11.48
C ARG A 257 -1.81 15.93 10.26
N ASN A 258 -1.18 16.07 9.11
CA ASN A 258 -1.89 15.92 7.85
C ASN A 258 -1.87 14.43 7.44
N TRP A 259 -3.05 13.84 7.33
CA TRP A 259 -3.26 12.44 6.94
C TRP A 259 -3.45 12.26 5.45
N TYR A 260 -3.93 13.30 4.78
CA TYR A 260 -4.33 13.21 3.40
C TYR A 260 -3.19 13.57 2.45
N GLU A 261 -3.36 13.04 1.25
CA GLU A 261 -2.60 13.35 0.07
C GLU A 261 -3.52 14.02 -0.93
N HIS A 262 -2.96 14.96 -1.68
CA HIS A 262 -3.67 15.65 -2.76
C HIS A 262 -2.94 15.38 -4.08
N PRO A 263 -3.09 14.16 -4.64
CA PRO A 263 -2.35 13.76 -5.82
C PRO A 263 -2.71 14.68 -7.01
N PRO A 264 -1.71 15.29 -7.68
CA PRO A 264 -1.96 16.07 -8.88
C PRO A 264 -2.35 15.14 -10.05
N LYS A 265 -2.98 15.70 -11.09
CA LYS A 265 -3.33 14.95 -12.32
C LYS A 265 -2.15 14.20 -12.94
N LEU A 266 -0.94 14.75 -12.83
CA LEU A 266 0.27 14.07 -13.31
C LEU A 266 0.50 12.74 -12.57
N ALA A 267 0.38 12.72 -11.25
CA ALA A 267 0.49 11.49 -10.47
C ALA A 267 -0.62 10.51 -10.86
N LEU A 268 -1.86 11.00 -11.04
CA LEU A 268 -3.00 10.19 -11.47
C LEU A 268 -2.77 9.52 -12.84
N SER A 269 -2.10 10.22 -13.77
CA SER A 269 -1.71 9.67 -15.08
C SER A 269 -0.78 8.47 -15.00
N ILE A 270 0.05 8.43 -13.95
CA ILE A 270 0.98 7.34 -13.69
C ILE A 270 0.24 6.19 -13.00
N ILE A 271 -0.49 6.45 -11.91
CA ILE A 271 -1.07 5.39 -11.06
C ILE A 271 -2.38 4.81 -11.60
N THR A 272 -3.11 5.53 -12.45
CA THR A 272 -4.38 5.07 -13.05
C THR A 272 -4.45 5.38 -14.56
N PRO A 273 -3.55 4.82 -15.38
CA PRO A 273 -3.47 5.13 -16.81
C PRO A 273 -4.73 4.71 -17.58
N ASN A 274 -5.50 3.75 -17.06
CA ASN A 274 -6.73 3.25 -17.69
C ASN A 274 -8.01 3.81 -17.02
N ARG A 275 -7.95 4.95 -16.33
CA ARG A 275 -9.12 5.57 -15.68
C ARG A 275 -10.14 6.15 -16.68
N PRO A 276 -11.40 6.36 -16.25
CA PRO A 276 -12.38 7.06 -17.09
C PRO A 276 -12.09 8.57 -17.13
N GLN A 277 -12.38 9.23 -18.26
CA GLN A 277 -12.17 10.67 -18.43
C GLN A 277 -12.96 11.55 -17.45
N CYS A 278 -14.07 11.04 -16.91
CA CYS A 278 -14.82 11.76 -15.89
C CYS A 278 -14.00 11.96 -14.60
N LEU A 279 -13.01 11.10 -14.32
CA LEU A 279 -12.19 11.23 -13.12
C LEU A 279 -11.26 12.45 -13.22
N ASP A 280 -10.70 12.71 -14.41
CA ASP A 280 -9.91 13.93 -14.65
C ASP A 280 -10.76 15.19 -14.42
N ARG A 281 -12.02 15.18 -14.87
CA ARG A 281 -12.95 16.29 -14.65
C ARG A 281 -13.29 16.49 -13.17
N LEU A 282 -13.46 15.42 -12.41
CA LEU A 282 -13.68 15.50 -10.96
C LEU A 282 -12.46 16.10 -10.26
N VAL A 283 -11.25 15.66 -10.63
CA VAL A 283 -10.00 16.18 -10.05
C VAL A 283 -9.84 17.66 -10.36
N ASP A 284 -10.12 18.08 -11.60
CA ASP A 284 -10.05 19.49 -11.98
C ASP A 284 -11.03 20.39 -11.24
N LYS A 285 -12.23 19.86 -10.96
CA LYS A 285 -13.31 20.63 -10.36
C LYS A 285 -13.25 20.66 -8.82
N TYR A 286 -12.86 19.55 -8.20
CA TYR A 286 -12.99 19.36 -6.75
C TYR A 286 -11.66 19.05 -6.04
N GLY A 287 -10.60 18.75 -6.81
CA GLY A 287 -9.42 18.09 -6.28
C GLY A 287 -9.66 16.60 -6.03
N LEU A 288 -8.61 15.93 -5.60
CA LEU A 288 -8.63 14.53 -5.18
C LEU A 288 -7.99 14.44 -3.81
N THR A 289 -8.62 13.71 -2.90
CA THR A 289 -8.09 13.41 -1.57
C THR A 289 -7.84 11.92 -1.49
N SER A 290 -6.66 11.53 -1.05
CA SER A 290 -6.30 10.12 -0.87
C SER A 290 -5.58 9.89 0.44
N MET A 291 -5.52 8.63 0.86
CA MET A 291 -4.71 8.19 1.99
C MET A 291 -4.20 6.79 1.73
N HIS A 292 -2.88 6.64 1.71
CA HIS A 292 -2.19 5.35 1.65
C HIS A 292 -1.96 4.79 3.06
N VAL A 293 -1.99 3.46 3.16
CA VAL A 293 -1.66 2.68 4.35
C VAL A 293 -0.69 1.58 3.94
N TYR A 294 0.44 1.49 4.63
CA TYR A 294 1.52 0.55 4.33
C TYR A 294 1.75 -0.41 5.49
N PHE A 295 2.06 -1.65 5.16
CA PHE A 295 2.28 -2.75 6.09
C PHE A 295 3.77 -3.13 6.22
N VAL A 296 4.65 -2.44 5.51
CA VAL A 296 6.09 -2.72 5.45
C VAL A 296 6.90 -1.67 6.19
N ARG A 297 8.07 -2.07 6.72
CA ARG A 297 8.95 -1.21 7.51
C ARG A 297 9.52 0.00 6.74
N ARG A 298 9.74 -0.14 5.44
CA ARG A 298 10.36 0.88 4.58
C ARG A 298 9.51 1.12 3.33
N PRO A 299 8.34 1.76 3.46
CA PRO A 299 7.46 2.01 2.32
C PRO A 299 8.11 2.91 1.25
N TRP A 300 9.04 3.78 1.63
CA TRP A 300 9.82 4.60 0.70
C TRP A 300 10.82 3.80 -0.16
N ASP A 301 11.06 2.52 0.14
CA ASP A 301 11.90 1.65 -0.68
C ASP A 301 11.07 0.84 -1.70
N ILE A 302 9.74 0.95 -1.66
CA ILE A 302 8.86 0.17 -2.55
C ILE A 302 9.19 0.49 -4.01
N SER A 303 9.45 -0.54 -4.80
CA SER A 303 9.77 -0.36 -6.23
C SER A 303 9.19 -1.46 -7.11
N CYS A 304 8.81 -1.08 -8.33
CA CYS A 304 8.35 -2.04 -9.35
C CYS A 304 9.42 -2.42 -10.38
N THR A 305 10.65 -1.93 -10.23
CA THR A 305 11.76 -2.31 -11.11
C THR A 305 12.97 -2.73 -10.29
N ILE A 306 13.78 -3.62 -10.85
CA ILE A 306 15.04 -4.06 -10.24
C ILE A 306 15.98 -2.87 -10.03
N ILE A 307 16.05 -1.93 -10.98
CA ILE A 307 16.88 -0.73 -10.91
C ILE A 307 16.44 0.19 -9.76
N GLY A 308 15.13 0.40 -9.60
CA GLY A 308 14.61 1.23 -8.51
C GLY A 308 14.95 0.67 -7.12
N LYS A 309 15.07 -0.65 -6.96
CA LYS A 309 15.53 -1.27 -5.71
C LYS A 309 17.01 -1.05 -5.43
N VAL A 310 17.85 -1.11 -6.47
CA VAL A 310 19.29 -0.84 -6.31
C VAL A 310 19.50 0.61 -5.90
N ILE A 311 18.77 1.55 -6.50
CA ILE A 311 18.83 2.96 -6.12
C ILE A 311 18.32 3.14 -4.68
N GLY A 312 17.13 2.65 -4.33
CA GLY A 312 16.59 2.77 -2.97
C GLY A 312 17.48 2.13 -1.90
N GLY A 313 18.09 0.98 -2.19
CA GLY A 313 19.05 0.33 -1.28
C GLY A 313 20.34 1.13 -1.06
N VAL A 314 20.81 1.86 -2.08
CA VAL A 314 22.03 2.68 -2.03
C VAL A 314 21.74 4.07 -1.44
N THR A 315 20.57 4.65 -1.69
CA THR A 315 20.21 6.01 -1.27
C THR A 315 19.36 6.06 0.01
N GLY A 316 18.89 4.92 0.54
CA GLY A 316 18.03 4.87 1.73
C GLY A 316 18.67 5.40 3.03
N TRP A 317 19.98 5.64 3.03
CA TRP A 317 20.73 6.30 4.11
C TRP A 317 20.76 7.82 3.98
N ILE A 318 20.36 8.37 2.83
CA ILE A 318 20.35 9.81 2.59
C ILE A 318 19.01 10.37 3.11
N PRO A 319 19.02 11.34 4.02
CA PRO A 319 17.81 11.94 4.56
C PRO A 319 17.21 12.89 3.51
N PHE A 320 16.33 12.38 2.65
CA PHE A 320 15.39 13.21 1.88
C PHE A 320 13.97 12.98 2.41
#